data_AF-A0A7W8DFJ8-F1
#
_entry.id   AF-A0A7W8DFJ8-F1
#
_cell.length_a   1.000
_cell.length_b   1.000
_cell.length_c   1.000
_cell.angle_alpha   90.00
_cell.angle_beta   90.00
_cell.angle_gamma   90.00
#
_symmetry.space_group_name_H-M   'P 1'
#
loop_
_entity.id
_entity.type
_entity.pdbx_description
1 polymer ?
#
loop_
_entity_poly.entity_id
_entity_poly.type
_entity_poly.pdbx_seq_one_letter_code
_entity_poly.pdbx_strand_id
1 'polypeptide(L)'
;MNFDDFFRTAFGKSADSDYEPYGYQRRLAQEPWPDLPEVPTGMGKTAGVTLAWLWKRGWRQGGRGSAPDSDTPRRLIWCLPMRVLVEQAERNARDWLQRLGILGEPGQGRVSVHLLMGGSEDVKNATWAEYPEEDMILIGTQDMLLSRALMRGYGMSRYQWPVHFAWLQ
;
A
#
# COMPACT_ATOMS: atom_id res chain seq x y z
N MET A 1 13.54 2.28 -16.90
CA MET A 1 13.11 3.28 -15.89
C MET A 1 13.80 2.93 -14.58
N ASN A 2 14.49 3.89 -13.96
CA ASN A 2 15.07 3.71 -12.62
C ASN A 2 14.04 4.11 -11.53
N PHE A 3 14.41 4.00 -10.24
CA PHE A 3 13.50 4.32 -9.15
C PHE A 3 13.17 5.82 -9.07
N ASP A 4 14.10 6.70 -9.43
CA ASP A 4 13.93 8.15 -9.35
C ASP A 4 12.90 8.64 -10.39
N ASP A 5 12.97 8.13 -11.62
CA ASP A 5 11.97 8.36 -12.68
C ASP A 5 10.59 7.83 -12.29
N PHE A 6 10.54 6.66 -11.65
CA PHE A 6 9.32 6.06 -11.14
C PHE A 6 8.70 6.94 -10.05
N PHE A 7 9.52 7.41 -9.11
CA PHE A 7 9.12 8.29 -8.03
C PHE A 7 8.56 9.62 -8.57
N ARG A 8 9.29 10.27 -9.48
CA ARG A 8 8.82 11.47 -10.18
C ARG A 8 7.48 11.26 -10.87
N THR A 9 7.32 10.14 -11.57
CA THR A 9 6.08 9.81 -12.28
C THR A 9 4.91 9.67 -11.31
N ALA A 10 5.09 8.98 -10.18
CA ALA A 10 4.07 8.88 -9.13
C ALA A 10 3.65 10.27 -8.60
N PHE A 11 4.59 11.22 -8.51
CA PHE A 11 4.30 12.58 -8.08
C PHE A 11 3.83 13.54 -9.20
N GLY A 12 3.72 13.08 -10.45
CA GLY A 12 3.37 13.94 -11.59
C GLY A 12 4.46 14.98 -11.88
N LYS A 13 5.70 14.64 -11.56
CA LYS A 13 6.90 15.49 -11.66
C LYS A 13 7.91 14.96 -12.67
N SER A 14 7.46 14.20 -13.66
CA SER A 14 8.35 13.57 -14.67
C SER A 14 9.19 14.58 -15.46
N ALA A 15 8.76 15.83 -15.58
CA ALA A 15 9.49 16.91 -16.25
C ALA A 15 10.39 17.74 -15.31
N ASP A 16 10.34 17.48 -14.00
CA ASP A 16 11.05 18.23 -12.96
C ASP A 16 12.23 17.39 -12.45
N SER A 17 13.41 17.60 -13.03
CA SER A 17 14.63 16.85 -12.68
C SER A 17 15.12 17.13 -11.26
N ASP A 18 14.70 18.24 -10.66
CA ASP A 18 15.11 18.61 -9.30
C ASP A 18 14.24 17.93 -8.24
N TYR A 19 13.11 17.32 -8.66
CA TYR A 19 12.26 16.52 -7.80
C TYR A 19 12.81 15.09 -7.65
N GLU A 20 13.60 14.88 -6.61
CA GLU A 20 14.31 13.62 -6.34
C GLU A 20 13.83 12.95 -5.04
N PRO A 21 13.76 11.61 -4.97
CA PRO A 21 13.50 10.92 -3.71
C PRO A 21 14.65 11.13 -2.72
N TYR A 22 14.31 11.18 -1.43
CA TYR A 22 15.32 11.19 -0.37
C TYR A 22 16.17 9.93 -0.41
N GLY A 23 17.42 10.02 0.05
CA GLY A 23 18.35 8.88 0.05
C GLY A 23 17.79 7.63 0.76
N TYR A 24 17.03 7.80 1.85
CA TYR A 24 16.42 6.66 2.54
C TYR A 24 15.30 5.99 1.71
N GLN A 25 14.58 6.76 0.87
CA GLN A 25 13.52 6.22 0.01
C GLN A 25 14.13 5.37 -1.11
N ARG A 26 15.28 5.78 -1.65
CA ARG A 26 16.06 4.97 -2.60
C ARG A 26 16.52 3.66 -1.96
N ARG A 27 17.09 3.73 -0.75
CA ARG A 27 17.52 2.53 -0.01
C ARG A 27 16.37 1.57 0.24
N LEU A 28 15.20 2.05 0.69
CA LEU A 28 14.01 1.20 0.87
C LEU A 28 13.62 0.46 -0.40
N ALA A 29 13.81 1.05 -1.59
CA ALA A 29 13.47 0.42 -2.85
C ALA A 29 14.53 -0.58 -3.36
N GLN A 30 15.80 -0.40 -2.99
CA GLN A 30 16.95 -1.10 -3.60
C GLN A 30 17.62 -2.11 -2.67
N GLU A 31 17.54 -1.89 -1.35
CA GLU A 31 18.17 -2.71 -0.32
C GLU A 31 17.11 -3.61 0.36
N PRO A 32 17.52 -4.61 1.16
CA PRO A 32 16.59 -5.37 2.01
C PRO A 32 15.77 -4.46 2.93
N TRP A 33 14.56 -4.89 3.29
CA TRP A 33 13.71 -4.14 4.20
C TRP A 33 14.36 -4.03 5.59
N PRO A 34 14.43 -2.83 6.20
CA PRO A 34 14.84 -2.70 7.59
C PRO A 34 13.70 -3.12 8.52
N ASP A 35 14.02 -3.69 9.67
CA ASP A 35 13.03 -4.02 10.72
C ASP A 35 12.32 -2.76 11.23
N LEU A 36 13.06 -1.65 11.37
CA LEU A 36 12.53 -0.36 11.80
C LEU A 36 13.20 0.79 11.03
N PRO A 37 12.46 1.50 10.15
CA PRO A 37 12.99 2.67 9.48
C PRO A 37 13.01 3.89 10.42
N GLU A 38 14.21 4.30 10.86
CA GLU A 38 14.40 5.58 11.56
C GLU A 38 14.41 6.75 10.58
N VAL A 39 13.26 7.41 10.47
CA VAL A 39 13.08 8.58 9.60
C VAL A 39 12.35 9.68 10.38
N PRO A 40 12.84 10.94 10.39
CA PRO A 40 12.10 12.05 10.98
C PRO A 40 10.71 12.25 10.37
N THR A 41 9.79 12.84 11.12
CA THR A 41 8.51 13.30 10.58
C THR A 41 8.73 14.35 9.49
N GLY A 42 7.78 14.47 8.56
CA GLY A 42 7.86 15.41 7.45
C GLY A 42 8.71 14.96 6.25
N MET A 43 9.45 13.85 6.34
CA MET A 43 10.34 13.39 5.26
C MET A 43 9.67 12.46 4.24
N GLY A 44 8.34 12.37 4.21
CA GLY A 44 7.62 11.59 3.21
C GLY A 44 7.63 10.06 3.39
N LYS A 45 7.54 9.56 4.63
CA LYS A 45 7.59 8.11 4.93
C LYS A 45 6.54 7.29 4.19
N THR A 46 5.30 7.80 4.11
CA THR A 46 4.22 7.12 3.39
C THR A 46 4.57 6.92 1.92
N ALA A 47 5.13 7.93 1.27
CA ALA A 47 5.59 7.81 -0.11
C ALA A 47 6.80 6.86 -0.21
N GLY A 48 7.75 6.97 0.71
CA GLY A 48 8.95 6.13 0.75
C GLY A 48 8.60 4.64 0.80
N VAL A 49 7.79 4.23 1.78
CA VAL A 49 7.42 2.82 1.95
C VAL A 49 6.49 2.35 0.84
N THR A 50 5.46 3.11 0.48
CA THR A 50 4.49 2.68 -0.55
C THR A 50 5.14 2.55 -1.92
N LEU A 51 5.97 3.51 -2.34
CA LEU A 51 6.63 3.47 -3.64
C LEU A 51 7.77 2.45 -3.68
N ALA A 52 8.51 2.26 -2.58
CA ALA A 52 9.48 1.18 -2.47
C ALA A 52 8.82 -0.21 -2.55
N TRP A 53 7.68 -0.39 -1.87
CA TRP A 53 6.89 -1.62 -1.94
C TRP A 53 6.44 -1.91 -3.38
N LEU A 54 5.83 -0.93 -4.07
CA LEU A 54 5.45 -1.07 -5.48
C LEU A 54 6.65 -1.44 -6.36
N TRP A 55 7.77 -0.76 -6.16
CA TRP A 55 9.00 -0.99 -6.92
C TRP A 55 9.51 -2.42 -6.76
N LYS A 56 9.58 -2.91 -5.51
CA LYS A 56 10.00 -4.28 -5.16
C LYS A 56 9.02 -5.35 -5.59
N ARG A 57 7.71 -5.04 -5.63
CA ARG A 57 6.69 -5.88 -6.29
C ARG A 57 6.83 -5.89 -7.81
N GLY A 58 7.76 -5.12 -8.37
CA GLY A 58 8.07 -5.11 -9.80
C GLY A 58 7.15 -4.19 -10.62
N TRP A 59 6.30 -3.39 -9.98
CA TRP A 59 5.43 -2.43 -10.65
C TRP A 59 6.22 -1.26 -11.22
N ARG A 60 5.88 -0.88 -12.45
CA ARG A 60 6.42 0.24 -13.22
C ARG A 60 5.23 0.98 -13.84
N GLN A 61 5.50 1.97 -14.69
CA GLN A 61 4.44 2.69 -15.38
C GLN A 61 3.67 1.72 -16.30
N GLY A 62 2.35 1.65 -16.14
CA GLY A 62 1.43 0.86 -16.96
C GLY A 62 1.38 -0.65 -16.65
N GLY A 63 2.25 -1.20 -15.80
CA GLY A 63 2.25 -2.62 -15.49
C GLY A 63 3.49 -3.13 -14.75
N ARG A 64 3.64 -4.45 -14.63
CA ARG A 64 4.86 -5.05 -14.08
C ARG A 64 6.00 -4.98 -15.11
N GLY A 65 7.15 -4.48 -14.69
CA GLY A 65 8.38 -4.42 -15.50
C GLY A 65 9.48 -5.37 -15.02
N SER A 66 9.28 -6.06 -13.90
CA SER A 66 10.23 -7.04 -13.36
C SER A 66 9.52 -8.07 -12.50
N ALA A 67 10.16 -9.21 -12.26
CA ALA A 67 9.66 -10.19 -11.30
C ALA A 67 9.61 -9.57 -9.90
N PRO A 68 8.59 -9.89 -9.08
CA PRO A 68 8.54 -9.41 -7.70
C PRO A 68 9.69 -10.00 -6.86
N ASP A 69 10.23 -9.17 -5.98
CA ASP A 69 11.13 -9.60 -4.90
C ASP A 69 10.45 -10.64 -4.01
N SER A 70 11.14 -11.76 -3.74
CA SER A 70 10.60 -12.88 -2.94
C SER A 70 10.32 -12.47 -1.50
N ASP A 71 11.07 -11.49 -0.99
CA ASP A 71 11.00 -11.06 0.41
C ASP A 71 10.00 -9.91 0.59
N THR A 72 9.30 -9.51 -0.47
CA THR A 72 8.30 -8.44 -0.42
C THR A 72 6.88 -8.99 -0.53
N PRO A 73 6.07 -8.92 0.56
CA PRO A 73 4.70 -9.43 0.58
C PRO A 73 3.77 -8.76 -0.44
N ARG A 74 2.73 -9.48 -0.87
CA ARG A 74 1.69 -8.98 -1.79
C ARG A 74 0.79 -7.90 -1.19
N ARG A 75 0.85 -7.67 0.11
CA ARG A 75 -0.01 -6.71 0.80
C ARG A 75 0.85 -5.70 1.52
N LEU A 76 0.54 -4.42 1.32
CA LEU A 76 1.04 -3.34 2.17
C LEU A 76 -0.07 -2.91 3.11
N ILE A 77 0.16 -3.01 4.43
CA ILE A 77 -0.82 -2.66 5.44
C ILE A 77 -0.38 -1.38 6.16
N TRP A 78 -1.18 -0.33 6.05
CA TRP A 78 -1.02 0.93 6.78
C TRP A 78 -1.95 0.97 7.99
N CYS A 79 -1.38 0.87 9.18
CA CYS A 79 -2.08 1.09 10.44
C CYS A 79 -1.87 2.54 10.90
N LEU A 80 -2.95 3.33 10.94
CA LEU A 80 -2.88 4.77 11.22
C LEU A 80 -3.80 5.14 12.41
N PRO A 81 -3.39 6.10 13.26
CA PRO A 81 -4.08 6.34 14.53
C PRO A 81 -5.38 7.13 14.39
N MET A 82 -5.60 7.84 13.28
CA MET A 82 -6.74 8.75 13.12
C MET A 82 -7.32 8.68 11.71
N ARG A 83 -8.64 8.86 11.61
CA ARG A 83 -9.42 8.86 10.37
C ARG A 83 -8.84 9.77 9.28
N VAL A 84 -8.48 11.00 9.63
CA VAL A 84 -7.93 11.97 8.67
C VAL A 84 -6.65 11.46 8.02
N LEU A 85 -5.80 10.75 8.77
CA LEU A 85 -4.56 10.16 8.24
C LEU A 85 -4.84 8.97 7.33
N VAL A 86 -5.83 8.14 7.66
CA VAL A 86 -6.31 7.03 6.81
C VAL A 86 -6.76 7.56 5.45
N GLU A 87 -7.66 8.54 5.46
CA GLU A 87 -8.21 9.13 4.25
C GLU A 87 -7.12 9.86 3.42
N GLN A 88 -6.15 10.50 4.08
CA GLN A 88 -5.01 11.11 3.39
C GLN A 88 -4.08 10.07 2.74
N ALA A 89 -3.78 8.98 3.45
CA ALA A 89 -2.94 7.91 2.93
C ALA A 89 -3.61 7.21 1.74
N GLU A 90 -4.93 7.00 1.80
CA GLU A 90 -5.72 6.45 0.70
C GLU A 90 -5.67 7.34 -0.54
N ARG A 91 -5.99 8.63 -0.40
CA ARG A 91 -5.93 9.59 -1.52
C ARG A 91 -4.54 9.59 -2.16
N ASN A 92 -3.49 9.67 -1.35
CA ASN A 92 -2.12 9.63 -1.85
C ASN A 92 -1.80 8.33 -2.60
N ALA A 93 -2.17 7.17 -2.04
CA ALA A 93 -1.94 5.88 -2.67
C ALA A 93 -2.68 5.77 -4.01
N ARG A 94 -3.97 6.11 -4.04
CA ARG A 94 -4.77 6.10 -5.28
C ARG A 94 -4.20 7.06 -6.33
N ASP A 95 -3.83 8.29 -5.95
CA ASP A 95 -3.23 9.26 -6.86
C ASP A 95 -1.92 8.75 -7.47
N TRP A 96 -1.03 8.18 -6.66
CA TRP A 96 0.22 7.60 -7.14
C TRP A 96 -0.03 6.45 -8.11
N LEU A 97 -0.90 5.50 -7.74
CA LEU A 97 -1.23 4.35 -8.58
C LEU A 97 -1.91 4.78 -9.89
N GLN A 98 -2.77 5.80 -9.85
CA GLN A 98 -3.44 6.34 -11.03
C GLN A 98 -2.44 6.98 -11.99
N ARG A 99 -1.52 7.81 -11.49
CA ARG A 99 -0.46 8.45 -12.30
C ARG A 99 0.51 7.43 -12.88
N LEU A 100 0.79 6.37 -12.15
CA LEU A 100 1.56 5.23 -12.63
C LEU A 100 0.77 4.35 -13.61
N GLY A 101 -0.55 4.52 -13.75
CA GLY A 101 -1.41 3.72 -14.63
C GLY A 101 -1.62 2.28 -14.15
N ILE A 102 -1.46 2.02 -12.86
CA ILE A 102 -1.52 0.68 -12.25
C ILE A 102 -2.61 0.54 -11.18
N LEU A 103 -3.41 1.58 -10.96
CA LEU A 103 -4.62 1.49 -10.13
C LEU A 103 -5.64 0.56 -10.79
N GLY A 104 -6.27 -0.30 -9.98
CA GLY A 104 -7.42 -1.09 -10.38
C GLY A 104 -8.25 -1.53 -9.18
N GLU A 105 -9.32 -2.24 -9.49
CA GLU A 105 -10.19 -2.90 -8.51
C GLU A 105 -9.84 -4.40 -8.41
N PRO A 106 -10.29 -5.10 -7.34
CA PRO A 106 -10.03 -6.53 -7.19
C PRO A 106 -10.44 -7.35 -8.42
N GLY A 107 -9.57 -8.26 -8.85
CA GLY A 107 -9.74 -9.12 -10.03
C GLY A 107 -9.29 -8.51 -11.35
N GLN A 108 -8.76 -7.28 -11.36
CA GLN A 108 -8.30 -6.60 -12.57
C GLN A 108 -6.80 -6.81 -12.86
N GLY A 109 -6.09 -7.62 -12.07
CA GLY A 109 -4.65 -7.86 -12.24
C GLY A 109 -3.80 -6.60 -12.04
N ARG A 110 -4.30 -5.65 -11.24
CA ARG A 110 -3.68 -4.35 -10.92
C ARG A 110 -3.55 -4.19 -9.40
N VAL A 111 -3.17 -3.00 -8.94
CA VAL A 111 -3.08 -2.73 -7.49
C VAL A 111 -4.36 -2.08 -7.01
N SER A 112 -5.03 -2.73 -6.05
CA SER A 112 -6.22 -2.19 -5.37
C SER A 112 -5.88 -1.51 -4.04
N VAL A 113 -6.74 -0.60 -3.60
CA VAL A 113 -6.61 0.14 -2.33
C VAL A 113 -7.90 0.00 -1.54
N HIS A 114 -7.81 -0.44 -0.29
CA HIS A 114 -8.98 -0.70 0.56
C HIS A 114 -8.86 -0.05 1.93
N LEU A 115 -10.00 0.41 2.44
CA LEU A 115 -10.11 1.06 3.73
C LEU A 115 -10.67 0.13 4.81
N LEU A 116 -9.91 -0.11 5.87
CA LEU A 116 -10.38 -0.82 7.06
C LEU A 116 -10.66 0.18 8.18
N MET A 117 -11.73 0.96 8.02
CA MET A 117 -12.15 2.00 8.95
C MET A 117 -13.66 1.96 9.19
N GLY A 118 -14.12 2.26 10.41
CA GLY A 118 -15.55 2.32 10.74
C GLY A 118 -16.35 3.18 9.74
N GLY A 119 -17.39 2.56 9.16
CA GLY A 119 -18.27 3.19 8.17
C GLY A 119 -17.81 3.08 6.71
N SER A 120 -16.62 2.54 6.42
CA SER A 120 -16.16 2.27 5.04
C SER A 120 -16.93 1.12 4.39
N GLU A 121 -16.99 1.13 3.06
CA GLU A 121 -17.65 0.08 2.27
C GLU A 121 -16.88 -1.25 2.33
N ASP A 122 -15.55 -1.21 2.29
CA ASP A 122 -14.68 -2.41 2.36
C ASP A 122 -14.84 -3.20 3.68
N VAL A 123 -15.33 -2.55 4.74
CA VAL A 123 -15.67 -3.22 6.01
C VAL A 123 -17.00 -3.96 5.90
N LYS A 124 -17.96 -3.42 5.14
CA LYS A 124 -19.26 -4.05 4.91
C LYS A 124 -19.15 -5.17 3.88
N ASN A 125 -18.39 -4.92 2.81
CA ASN A 125 -18.18 -5.81 1.67
C ASN A 125 -16.68 -6.00 1.45
N ALA A 126 -16.13 -7.06 2.04
CA ALA A 126 -14.70 -7.35 2.01
C ALA A 126 -14.26 -8.01 0.69
N THR A 127 -14.54 -7.38 -0.45
CA THR A 127 -14.18 -7.88 -1.79
C THR A 127 -12.66 -8.04 -1.97
N TRP A 128 -11.87 -7.27 -1.23
CA TRP A 128 -10.42 -7.42 -1.15
C TRP A 128 -9.97 -8.81 -0.69
N ALA A 129 -10.80 -9.54 0.05
CA ALA A 129 -10.49 -10.89 0.51
C ALA A 129 -10.70 -11.98 -0.56
N GLU A 130 -11.35 -11.65 -1.68
CA GLU A 130 -11.70 -12.58 -2.75
C GLU A 130 -10.54 -12.83 -3.73
N TYR A 131 -9.61 -11.88 -3.85
CA TYR A 131 -8.45 -11.95 -4.76
C TYR A 131 -7.13 -11.87 -3.99
N PRO A 132 -6.84 -12.84 -3.09
CA PRO A 132 -5.69 -12.79 -2.21
C PRO A 132 -4.33 -12.91 -2.92
N GLU A 133 -4.32 -13.32 -4.17
CA GLU A 133 -3.14 -13.43 -5.03
C GLU A 133 -2.72 -12.11 -5.69
N GLU A 134 -3.62 -11.13 -5.74
CA GLU A 134 -3.34 -9.80 -6.29
C GLU A 134 -2.61 -8.91 -5.28
N ASP A 135 -1.87 -7.92 -5.79
CA ASP A 135 -1.16 -6.97 -4.92
C ASP A 135 -2.15 -5.89 -4.44
N MET A 136 -2.18 -5.58 -3.14
CA MET A 136 -3.14 -4.62 -2.59
C MET A 136 -2.55 -3.78 -1.47
N ILE A 137 -3.11 -2.58 -1.27
CA ILE A 137 -2.80 -1.68 -0.15
C ILE A 137 -4.03 -1.64 0.77
N LEU A 138 -3.86 -2.10 2.01
CA LEU A 138 -4.88 -2.04 3.05
C LEU A 138 -4.55 -0.89 4.00
N ILE A 139 -5.48 0.04 4.23
CA ILE A 139 -5.26 1.22 5.08
C ILE A 139 -6.36 1.25 6.12
N GLY A 140 -6.00 1.18 7.40
CA GLY A 140 -6.99 1.06 8.46
C GLY A 140 -6.60 1.77 9.75
N THR A 141 -7.59 1.93 10.61
CA THR A 141 -7.37 2.35 11.98
C THR A 141 -6.88 1.17 12.83
N GLN A 142 -6.16 1.48 13.91
CA GLN A 142 -5.57 0.46 14.77
C GLN A 142 -6.60 -0.53 15.32
N ASP A 143 -7.77 -0.06 15.76
CA ASP A 143 -8.85 -0.89 16.27
C ASP A 143 -9.42 -1.85 15.21
N MET A 144 -9.55 -1.38 13.97
CA MET A 144 -10.09 -2.16 12.86
C MET A 144 -9.13 -3.25 12.39
N LEU A 145 -7.83 -2.95 12.34
CA LEU A 145 -6.79 -3.91 11.96
C LEU A 145 -6.52 -4.91 13.09
N LEU A 146 -6.31 -4.42 14.32
CA LEU A 146 -5.99 -5.28 15.47
C LEU A 146 -7.13 -6.24 15.78
N SER A 147 -8.38 -5.80 15.72
CA SER A 147 -9.52 -6.69 15.96
C SER A 147 -9.55 -7.88 14.99
N ARG A 148 -9.18 -7.67 13.72
CA ARG A 148 -9.07 -8.74 12.71
C ARG A 148 -7.86 -9.64 12.97
N ALA A 149 -6.73 -9.06 13.36
CA ALA A 149 -5.53 -9.80 13.80
C ALA A 149 -5.76 -10.60 15.11
N LEU A 150 -6.83 -10.33 15.85
CA LEU A 150 -7.23 -11.10 17.05
C LEU A 150 -8.40 -12.06 16.78
N MET A 151 -8.72 -12.36 15.52
CA MET A 151 -9.86 -13.23 15.15
C MET A 151 -11.21 -12.73 15.68
N ARG A 152 -11.37 -11.41 15.85
CA ARG A 152 -12.59 -10.76 16.37
C ARG A 152 -12.90 -9.48 15.61
N GLY A 153 -12.81 -9.53 14.29
CA GLY A 153 -12.89 -8.35 13.43
C GLY A 153 -14.16 -7.53 13.68
N TYR A 154 -13.97 -6.24 13.95
CA TYR A 154 -15.07 -5.31 14.19
C TYR A 154 -15.81 -4.96 12.88
N GLY A 155 -17.14 -4.89 12.96
CA GLY A 155 -18.00 -4.50 11.84
C GLY A 155 -18.13 -5.53 10.71
N MET A 156 -17.85 -6.81 10.96
CA MET A 156 -17.89 -7.89 9.97
C MET A 156 -18.52 -9.18 10.54
N SER A 157 -18.90 -10.09 9.64
CA SER A 157 -19.45 -11.40 10.03
C SER A 157 -18.39 -12.27 10.71
N ARG A 158 -18.79 -13.02 11.75
CA ARG A 158 -17.92 -13.98 12.45
C ARG A 158 -17.34 -15.06 11.53
N TYR A 159 -18.06 -15.40 10.46
CA TYR A 159 -17.62 -16.40 9.49
C TYR A 159 -16.43 -15.92 8.65
N GLN A 160 -16.23 -14.60 8.54
CA GLN A 160 -15.11 -14.00 7.81
C GLN A 160 -13.88 -13.76 8.69
N TRP A 161 -13.98 -13.93 10.02
CA TRP A 161 -12.84 -13.70 10.92
C TRP A 161 -11.60 -14.52 10.55
N PRO A 162 -11.69 -15.85 10.27
CA PRO A 162 -10.51 -16.62 9.90
C PRO A 162 -9.86 -16.12 8.61
N VAL A 163 -10.67 -15.70 7.64
CA VAL A 163 -10.20 -15.20 6.34
C VAL A 163 -9.44 -13.87 6.53
N HIS A 164 -10.04 -12.92 7.23
CA HIS A 164 -9.41 -11.61 7.44
C HIS A 164 -8.16 -11.71 8.31
N PHE A 165 -8.14 -12.60 9.30
CA PHE A 165 -6.96 -12.86 10.10
C PHE A 165 -5.82 -13.43 9.24
N ALA A 166 -6.11 -14.42 8.39
CA ALA A 166 -5.12 -15.03 7.52
C ALA A 166 -4.55 -14.03 6.50
N TRP A 167 -5.37 -13.10 6.00
CA TRP A 167 -4.95 -12.12 4.99
C TRP A 167 -4.28 -10.86 5.54
N LEU A 168 -4.22 -10.70 6.87
CA LEU A 168 -3.50 -9.60 7.53
C LEU A 168 -2.15 -10.02 8.13
N GLN A 169 -1.67 -11.22 7.78
CA GLN A 169 -0.38 -11.79 8.22
C GLN A 169 0.68 -11.67 7.14
#